data_AF-A0A7C3QMA6-F1
#
_entry.id   AF-A0A7C3QMA6-F1
#
_cell.length_a   1.000
_cell.length_b   1.000
_cell.length_c   1.000
_cell.angle_alpha   90.00
_cell.angle_beta   90.00
_cell.angle_gamma   90.00
#
_symmetry.space_group_name_H-M   'P 1'
#
loop_
_entity.id
_entity.type
_entity.pdbx_description
1 polymer ?
#
loop_
_entity_poly.entity_id
_entity_poly.type
_entity_poly.pdbx_seq_one_letter_code
_entity_poly.pdbx_strand_id
1 'polypeptide(L)'
;MFEVFMGSVVHEMTDEEIKKQIEANRSELRELRFTFAVARSLQDPARVRKLKRDTARMLTVQRLRELGKAKVSPKTDRKKKEKKDKK
;
A
#
# COMPACT_ATOMS: atom_id res chain seq x y z
N MET A 1 15.43 -1.14 6.39
CA MET A 1 14.40 -0.86 7.42
C MET A 1 13.05 -0.93 6.72
N PHE A 2 12.35 -2.07 6.81
CA PHE A 2 11.10 -2.28 6.08
C PHE A 2 9.92 -1.71 6.87
N GLU A 3 9.31 -0.64 6.36
CA GLU A 3 8.09 -0.04 6.90
C GLU A 3 6.96 -1.07 6.91
N VAL A 4 6.58 -1.53 8.11
CA VAL A 4 5.36 -2.28 8.31
C VAL A 4 4.24 -1.26 8.41
N PHE A 5 3.28 -1.31 7.49
CA PHE A 5 2.10 -0.45 7.56
C PHE A 5 1.22 -0.91 8.71
N MET A 6 1.39 -0.22 9.85
CA MET A 6 0.59 -0.42 11.04
C MET A 6 -0.84 0.08 10.79
N GLY A 7 -1.83 -0.55 11.41
CA GLY A 7 -3.25 -0.25 11.14
C GLY A 7 -3.61 1.22 11.33
N SER A 8 -2.98 1.89 12.30
CA SER A 8 -3.10 3.34 12.52
C SER A 8 -2.66 4.17 11.31
N VAL A 9 -1.54 3.81 10.67
CA VAL A 9 -0.98 4.52 9.52
C VAL A 9 -1.88 4.43 8.29
N VAL A 10 -2.56 3.28 8.10
CA VAL A 10 -3.49 3.07 6.98
C VAL A 10 -4.75 3.93 7.12
N HIS A 11 -5.22 4.16 8.35
CA HIS A 11 -6.39 5.00 8.59
C HIS A 11 -6.17 6.47 8.26
N GLU A 12 -4.92 6.93 8.34
CA GLU A 12 -4.55 8.30 8.00
C GLU A 12 -4.45 8.54 6.49
N MET A 13 -4.33 7.51 5.65
CA MET A 13 -4.15 7.68 4.20
C MET A 13 -5.44 8.03 3.47
N THR A 14 -5.34 8.78 2.38
CA THR A 14 -6.50 9.03 1.51
C THR A 14 -6.91 7.77 0.74
N ASP A 15 -8.14 7.71 0.25
CA ASP A 15 -8.60 6.55 -0.53
C ASP A 15 -7.78 6.34 -1.81
N GLU A 16 -7.28 7.42 -2.41
CA GLU A 16 -6.42 7.35 -3.60
C GLU A 16 -5.04 6.79 -3.27
N GLU A 17 -4.44 7.20 -2.15
CA GLU A 17 -3.16 6.67 -1.66
C GLU A 17 -3.27 5.18 -1.37
N ILE A 18 -4.33 4.76 -0.68
CA ILE A 18 -4.59 3.35 -0.37
C ILE A 18 -4.69 2.53 -1.66
N LYS A 19 -5.42 3.01 -2.67
CA LYS A 19 -5.54 2.32 -3.97
C LYS A 19 -4.18 2.18 -4.66
N LYS A 20 -3.39 3.25 -4.74
CA LYS A 20 -2.03 3.21 -5.32
C LYS A 20 -1.12 2.22 -4.60
N GLN A 21 -1.19 2.20 -3.27
CA GLN A 21 -0.35 1.32 -2.46
C GLN A 21 -0.76 -0.17 -2.62
N ILE A 22 -2.06 -0.46 -2.77
CA ILE A 22 -2.56 -1.80 -3.10
C ILE A 22 -1.99 -2.25 -4.45
N GLU A 23 -2.02 -1.40 -5.47
CA GLU A 23 -1.47 -1.72 -6.79
C GLU A 23 0.04 -1.97 -6.73
N ALA A 24 0.79 -1.12 -6.03
CA ALA A 24 2.22 -1.33 -5.81
C ALA A 24 2.52 -2.68 -5.13
N ASN A 25 1.80 -3.00 -4.05
CA ASN A 25 1.97 -4.27 -3.33
C ASN A 25 1.60 -5.48 -4.19
N ARG A 26 0.60 -5.37 -5.06
CA ARG A 26 0.20 -6.43 -6.00
C ARG A 26 1.26 -6.66 -7.07
N SER A 27 1.84 -5.59 -7.60
CA SER A 27 2.95 -5.67 -8.57
C SER A 27 4.17 -6.33 -7.94
N GLU A 28 4.55 -5.92 -6.73
CA GLU A 28 5.66 -6.54 -5.99
C GLU A 28 5.39 -8.02 -5.69
N LEU A 29 4.16 -8.38 -5.29
CA LEU A 29 3.78 -9.78 -5.10
C LEU A 29 3.86 -10.60 -6.38
N ARG A 30 3.53 -10.01 -7.55
CA ARG A 30 3.65 -10.67 -8.84
C ARG A 30 5.11 -10.92 -9.17
N GLU A 31 5.97 -9.93 -8.97
CA GLU A 31 7.41 -10.06 -9.21
C GLU A 31 8.02 -11.14 -8.30
N LEU A 32 7.75 -11.09 -6.99
CA LEU A 32 8.24 -12.10 -6.04
C LEU A 32 7.76 -13.52 -6.40
N ARG A 33 6.51 -13.66 -6.87
CA ARG A 33 6.00 -14.95 -7.36
C ARG A 33 6.70 -15.41 -8.63
N PHE A 34 7.00 -14.49 -9.53
CA PHE A 34 7.73 -14.77 -10.76
C PHE A 34 9.17 -15.19 -10.47
N THR A 35 9.90 -14.43 -9.64
CA THR A 35 11.25 -14.79 -9.20
C THR A 35 11.28 -16.16 -8.54
N PHE A 36 10.30 -16.47 -7.67
CA PHE A 36 10.19 -17.79 -7.06
C PHE A 36 9.99 -18.89 -8.11
N ALA A 37 9.16 -18.65 -9.11
CA ALA A 37 8.92 -19.61 -10.19
C ALA A 37 10.18 -19.87 -11.03
N VAL A 38 10.97 -18.84 -11.32
CA VAL A 38 12.18 -18.94 -12.16
C VAL A 38 13.38 -19.49 -11.39
N ALA A 39 13.63 -18.99 -10.18
CA ALA A 39 14.86 -19.26 -9.43
C ALA A 39 14.69 -20.30 -8.31
N ARG A 40 13.46 -20.77 -8.06
CA ARG A 40 13.09 -21.68 -6.94
C ARG A 40 13.54 -21.21 -5.55
N SER A 41 13.98 -19.96 -5.44
CA SER A 41 14.56 -19.36 -4.26
C SER A 41 14.11 -17.90 -4.15
N LEU A 42 14.01 -17.41 -2.91
CA LEU A 42 13.63 -16.04 -2.64
C LEU A 42 14.58 -15.45 -1.61
N GLN A 43 15.02 -14.22 -1.84
CA GLN A 43 15.91 -13.51 -0.93
C GLN A 43 15.20 -13.17 0.40
N ASP A 44 13.92 -12.76 0.36
CA ASP A 44 13.11 -12.52 1.55
C ASP A 44 11.71 -13.16 1.43
N PRO A 45 11.53 -14.41 1.89
CA PRO A 45 10.23 -15.07 1.90
C PRO A 45 9.24 -14.43 2.88
N ALA A 46 9.72 -13.74 3.93
CA ALA A 46 8.84 -13.07 4.89
C ALA A 46 8.15 -11.85 4.25
N ARG A 47 8.77 -11.21 3.24
CA ARG A 47 8.18 -10.09 2.51
C ARG A 47 6.85 -10.45 1.85
N VAL A 48 6.74 -11.64 1.26
CA VAL A 48 5.48 -12.12 0.64
C VAL A 48 4.34 -12.14 1.67
N ARG A 49 4.61 -12.61 2.89
CA ARG A 49 3.61 -12.65 3.97
C ARG A 49 3.22 -11.24 4.43
N LYS A 50 4.19 -10.32 4.51
CA LYS A 50 3.94 -8.91 4.88
C LYS A 50 3.06 -8.23 3.85
N LEU A 51 3.44 -8.28 2.56
CA LEU A 51 2.68 -7.67 1.47
C LEU A 51 1.22 -8.16 1.41
N LYS A 52 0.99 -9.46 1.63
CA LYS A 52 -0.37 -10.01 1.71
C LYS A 52 -1.18 -9.40 2.87
N ARG A 53 -0.58 -9.30 4.06
CA ARG A 53 -1.24 -8.72 5.24
C ARG A 53 -1.53 -7.25 5.05
N ASP A 54 -0.58 -6.50 4.53
CA ASP A 54 -0.71 -5.07 4.32
C ASP A 54 -1.79 -4.78 3.26
N THR A 55 -1.83 -5.56 2.18
CA THR A 55 -2.89 -5.50 1.17
C THR A 55 -4.26 -5.80 1.78
N ALA A 56 -4.37 -6.85 2.61
CA ALA A 56 -5.63 -7.18 3.27
C ALA A 56 -6.11 -6.07 4.20
N ARG A 57 -5.22 -5.48 5.01
CA ARG A 57 -5.54 -4.34 5.90
C ARG A 57 -6.06 -3.15 5.11
N MET A 58 -5.38 -2.77 4.02
CA MET A 58 -5.78 -1.67 3.15
C MET A 58 -7.18 -1.89 2.54
N LEU A 59 -7.45 -3.10 2.04
CA LEU A 59 -8.77 -3.47 1.52
C LEU A 59 -9.86 -3.44 2.61
N THR A 60 -9.53 -3.88 3.84
CA THR A 60 -10.47 -3.80 4.96
C THR A 60 -10.79 -2.35 5.30
N VAL A 61 -9.81 -1.46 5.36
CA VAL A 61 -10.04 -0.02 5.63
C VAL A 61 -10.90 0.60 4.54
N GLN A 62 -10.62 0.32 3.26
CA GLN A 62 -11.44 0.79 2.15
C GLN A 62 -12.90 0.33 2.29
N ARG A 63 -13.11 -0.96 2.60
CA ARG A 63 -14.46 -1.50 2.80
C ARG A 63 -15.18 -0.89 4.01
N LEU A 64 -14.46 -0.64 5.10
CA LEU A 64 -15.03 0.01 6.29
C LEU A 64 -15.44 1.47 6.00
N ARG A 65 -14.70 2.18 5.14
CA ARG A 65 -15.05 3.53 4.67
C ARG A 65 -16.32 3.51 3.83
N GLU A 66 -16.43 2.58 2.88
CA GLU A 66 -17.65 2.39 2.08
C GLU A 66 -18.88 2.10 2.96
N LEU A 67 -18.71 1.36 4.05
CA LEU A 67 -19.79 1.02 4.99
C LEU A 67 -20.07 2.13 6.02
N GLY A 68 -19.38 3.28 5.95
CA GLY A 68 -19.53 4.39 6.90
C GLY A 68 -19.06 4.07 8.33
N LYS A 69 -18.34 2.96 8.54
CA LYS A 69 -17.88 2.48 9.86
C LYS A 69 -16.48 2.98 10.23
N ALA A 70 -15.73 3.51 9.26
CA ALA A 70 -14.42 4.11 9.48
C ALA A 70 -14.44 5.60 9.18
N LYS A 71 -13.83 6.40 10.07
CA LYS A 71 -13.63 7.84 9.85
C LYS A 71 -12.61 8.02 8.72
N VAL A 72 -13.00 8.73 7.67
CA VAL A 72 -12.04 9.28 6.70
C VAL A 72 -11.30 10.39 7.44
N SER A 73 -10.00 10.26 7.68
CA SER A 73 -9.23 11.40 8.15
C SER A 73 -9.17 12.42 7.00
N PRO A 74 -9.67 13.65 7.18
CA PRO A 74 -9.53 14.69 6.16
C PRO A 74 -8.06 15.10 6.12
N LYS A 75 -7.24 14.45 5.28
CA LYS A 75 -5.93 14.98 4.93
C LYS A 75 -6.16 16.12 3.96
N THR A 76 -6.14 17.34 4.51
CA THR A 76 -6.03 18.60 3.78
C THR A 76 -4.99 18.48 2.66
N ASP A 77 -5.39 18.85 1.45
CA ASP A 77 -4.52 19.10 0.30
C ASP A 77 -3.33 20.00 0.68
N ARG A 78 -2.20 19.42 1.10
CA ARG A 78 -0.92 20.14 1.16
C ARG A 78 -0.06 19.72 -0.02
N LYS A 79 -0.34 20.45 -1.11
CA LYS A 79 0.55 20.77 -2.24
C LYS A 79 1.18 19.61 -3.02
N LYS A 80 0.47 19.21 -4.06
CA LYS A 80 1.03 19.04 -5.40
C LYS A 80 1.33 20.43 -6.02
N LYS A 81 2.41 21.10 -5.60
CA LYS A 81 3.02 22.25 -6.31
C LYS A 81 4.52 22.34 -6.02
N GLU A 82 5.30 21.41 -6.54
CA GLU A 82 6.56 21.77 -7.20
C GLU A 82 6.33 21.57 -8.70
N LYS A 83 5.86 22.65 -9.31
CA LYS A 83 5.90 22.89 -10.76
C LYS A 83 7.34 22.63 -11.20
N LYS A 84 7.60 21.75 -12.17
CA LYS A 84 7.74 22.17 -13.58
C LYS A 84 8.11 23.65 -13.66
N ASP A 85 9.38 23.99 -13.43
CA ASP A 85 10.07 25.16 -14.00
C ASP A 85 11.49 25.21 -13.41
N LYS A 86 12.39 24.43 -13.99
CA LYS A 86 13.80 24.81 -14.09
C LYS A 86 14.30 24.37 -15.46
N LYS A 87 14.02 25.27 -16.39
CA LYS A 87 14.87 25.74 -17.49
C LYS A 87 15.89 24.75 -18.05
#